data_AF-A0A6V7MFA8-F1
#
_entry.id   AF-A0A6V7MFA8-F1
#
_cell.length_a   1.000
_cell.length_b   1.000
_cell.length_c   1.000
_cell.angle_alpha   90.00
_cell.angle_beta   90.00
_cell.angle_gamma   90.00
#
_symmetry.space_group_name_H-M   'P 1'
#
loop_
_entity.id
_entity.type
_entity.pdbx_description
1 polymer ?
#
loop_
_entity_poly.entity_id
_entity_poly.type
_entity_poly.pdbx_seq_one_letter_code
_entity_poly.pdbx_strand_id
1 'polypeptide(L)'
;NNKKGHKTRKQLQAEKEAASKRLVDKANAQDNPLENLEKFQNYLTSDGTIINLTCKKISNLSEETKSWIFQLMERNMKEMYEKSNWGWNESSKRNELTEPSAWYLVASIGEELVAFSHFRYDLDDKVEVLY
;
A
#
# COMPACT_ATOMS: atom_id res chain seq x y z
N ASN A 1 -42.98 21.99 6.10
CA ASN A 1 -43.03 21.10 4.92
C ASN A 1 -41.70 21.10 4.20
N ASN A 2 -40.79 20.18 4.55
CA ASN A 2 -39.51 20.06 3.86
C ASN A 2 -39.54 18.80 2.98
N LYS A 3 -40.09 18.91 1.76
CA LYS A 3 -40.07 17.83 0.77
C LYS A 3 -38.63 17.67 0.29
N LYS A 4 -37.85 16.76 0.89
CA LYS A 4 -36.58 16.31 0.33
C LYS A 4 -36.87 15.78 -1.09
N GLY A 5 -36.39 16.47 -2.12
CA GLY A 5 -36.52 16.04 -3.50
C GLY A 5 -35.96 14.63 -3.67
N HIS A 6 -36.68 13.77 -4.39
CA HIS A 6 -36.26 12.39 -4.60
C HIS A 6 -34.98 12.37 -5.44
N LYS A 7 -33.89 11.82 -4.88
CA LYS A 7 -32.62 11.71 -5.61
C LYS A 7 -32.76 10.68 -6.73
N THR A 8 -32.16 10.97 -7.88
CA THR A 8 -32.09 10.02 -8.99
C THR A 8 -31.03 8.94 -8.72
N ARG A 9 -31.12 7.80 -9.39
CA ARG A 9 -30.10 6.74 -9.31
C ARG A 9 -28.69 7.27 -9.64
N LYS A 10 -28.57 8.14 -10.65
CA LYS A 10 -27.31 8.78 -11.03
C LYS A 10 -26.74 9.67 -9.93
N GLN A 11 -27.60 10.44 -9.24
CA GLN A 11 -27.18 11.28 -8.12
C GLN A 11 -26.72 10.43 -6.92
N LEU A 12 -27.45 9.37 -6.59
CA LEU A 12 -27.05 8.44 -5.52
C LEU A 12 -25.71 7.76 -5.82
N GLN A 13 -25.48 7.38 -7.07
CA GLN A 13 -24.21 6.77 -7.47
C GLN A 13 -23.06 7.77 -7.39
N ALA A 14 -23.23 8.99 -7.92
CA ALA A 14 -22.20 10.03 -7.83
C ALA A 14 -21.87 10.41 -6.38
N GLU A 15 -22.86 10.42 -5.48
CA GLU A 15 -22.64 10.66 -4.05
C GLU A 15 -21.82 9.57 -3.39
N LYS A 16 -22.06 8.29 -3.74
CA LYS A 16 -21.25 7.17 -3.26
C LYS A 16 -19.81 7.28 -3.75
N GLU A 17 -19.61 7.49 -5.05
CA GLU A 17 -18.29 7.63 -5.64
C GLU A 17 -17.51 8.80 -5.00
N ALA A 18 -18.19 9.93 -4.75
CA ALA A 18 -17.59 11.07 -4.06
C ALA A 18 -17.27 10.78 -2.58
N ALA A 19 -18.04 9.92 -1.91
CA ALA A 19 -17.74 9.49 -0.55
C ALA A 19 -16.52 8.57 -0.51
N SER A 20 -16.47 7.57 -1.40
CA SER A 20 -15.33 6.65 -1.57
C SER A 20 -14.05 7.42 -1.87
N LYS A 21 -14.09 8.37 -2.81
CA LYS A 21 -12.93 9.23 -3.11
C LYS A 21 -12.44 9.99 -1.88
N ARG A 22 -13.35 10.56 -1.06
CA ARG A 22 -12.95 11.27 0.17
C ARG A 22 -12.28 10.35 1.19
N LEU A 23 -12.68 9.08 1.27
CA LEU A 23 -12.05 8.11 2.15
C LEU A 23 -10.62 7.80 1.69
N VAL A 24 -10.42 7.56 0.40
CA VAL A 24 -9.11 7.34 -0.20
C VAL A 24 -8.20 8.57 -0.04
N ASP A 25 -8.71 9.76 -0.34
CA ASP A 25 -7.97 11.02 -0.16
C ASP A 25 -7.56 11.20 1.31
N LYS A 26 -8.45 10.91 2.26
CA LYS A 26 -8.18 10.99 3.70
C LYS A 26 -7.12 9.99 4.13
N ALA A 27 -7.16 8.75 3.63
CA ALA A 27 -6.16 7.72 3.94
C ALA A 27 -4.78 8.10 3.38
N ASN A 28 -4.72 8.56 2.12
CA ASN A 28 -3.49 9.02 1.51
C ASN A 28 -2.94 10.32 2.12
N ALA A 29 -3.77 11.12 2.80
CA ALA A 29 -3.33 12.31 3.52
C ALA A 29 -2.68 12.00 4.89
N GLN A 30 -2.69 10.74 5.36
CA GLN A 30 -1.98 10.36 6.57
C GLN A 30 -0.45 10.43 6.37
N ASP A 31 0.27 10.68 7.46
CA ASP A 31 1.73 10.61 7.49
C ASP A 31 2.23 9.22 7.86
N ASN A 32 1.62 8.61 8.89
CA ASN A 32 1.93 7.27 9.35
C ASN A 32 0.65 6.48 9.71
N PRO A 33 0.22 5.53 8.87
CA PRO A 33 -0.93 4.66 9.15
C PRO A 33 -0.79 3.81 10.40
N LEU A 34 0.43 3.52 10.86
CA LEU A 34 0.70 2.70 12.06
C LEU A 34 0.69 3.49 13.36
N GLU A 35 0.61 4.82 13.33
CA GLU A 35 0.72 5.66 14.54
C GLU A 35 -0.30 5.25 15.60
N ASN A 36 -1.54 4.99 15.19
CA ASN A 36 -2.63 4.57 16.08
C ASN A 36 -2.65 3.04 16.37
N LEU A 37 -1.67 2.30 15.86
CA LEU A 37 -1.58 0.84 15.93
C LEU A 37 -0.32 0.40 16.68
N GLU A 38 -0.05 1.01 17.84
CA GLU A 38 1.16 0.79 18.65
C GLU A 38 1.48 -0.70 18.88
N LYS A 39 0.45 -1.52 19.13
CA LYS A 39 0.60 -2.98 19.34
C LYS A 39 1.13 -3.74 18.14
N PHE A 40 1.04 -3.16 16.94
CA PHE A 40 1.46 -3.76 15.67
C PHE A 40 2.73 -3.13 15.12
N GLN A 41 3.39 -2.24 15.87
CA GLN A 41 4.68 -1.68 15.46
C GLN A 41 5.84 -2.63 15.76
N ASN A 42 5.67 -3.57 16.69
CA ASN A 42 6.68 -4.55 17.05
C ASN A 42 6.07 -5.94 17.20
N TYR A 43 6.78 -6.95 16.72
CA TYR A 43 6.43 -8.36 16.90
C TYR A 43 7.59 -9.11 17.56
N LEU A 44 7.34 -9.67 18.74
CA LEU A 44 8.27 -10.56 19.43
C LEU A 44 7.97 -12.01 19.02
N THR A 45 8.89 -12.62 18.32
CA THR A 45 8.81 -14.04 17.92
C THR A 45 9.03 -14.96 19.12
N SER A 46 8.67 -16.24 18.97
CA SER A 46 8.87 -17.26 20.01
C SER A 46 10.34 -17.52 20.37
N ASP A 47 11.27 -17.21 19.47
CA ASP A 47 12.71 -17.34 19.69
C ASP A 47 13.36 -16.09 20.29
N GLY A 48 12.57 -15.05 20.60
CA GLY A 48 13.03 -13.81 21.24
C GLY A 48 13.48 -12.72 20.26
N THR A 49 13.35 -12.94 18.96
CA THR A 49 13.64 -11.93 17.93
C THR A 49 12.59 -10.82 17.92
N ILE A 50 13.04 -9.57 17.91
CA ILE A 50 12.16 -8.39 17.79
C ILE A 50 12.15 -7.95 16.33
N ILE A 51 10.97 -8.00 15.72
CA ILE A 51 10.71 -7.46 14.39
C ILE A 51 10.03 -6.10 14.55
N ASN A 52 10.64 -5.05 14.03
CA ASN A 52 10.09 -3.70 14.02
C ASN A 52 9.39 -3.45 12.69
N LEU A 53 8.25 -2.79 12.71
CA LEU A 53 7.45 -2.46 11.54
C LEU A 53 7.40 -0.94 11.36
N THR A 54 7.72 -0.48 10.16
CA THR A 54 7.60 0.92 9.76
C THR A 54 6.70 1.03 8.55
N CYS A 55 5.87 2.08 8.49
CA CYS A 55 5.01 2.33 7.34
C CYS A 55 5.31 3.70 6.75
N LYS A 56 5.63 3.76 5.46
CA LYS A 56 6.01 4.99 4.76
C LYS A 56 5.49 4.99 3.33
N LYS A 57 5.20 6.18 2.81
CA LYS A 57 5.02 6.40 1.37
C LYS A 57 6.33 6.17 0.64
N ILE A 58 6.25 5.79 -0.64
CA ILE A 58 7.43 5.67 -1.51
C ILE A 58 8.30 6.94 -1.53
N SER A 59 7.67 8.12 -1.46
CA SER A 59 8.36 9.42 -1.45
C SER A 59 9.28 9.61 -0.24
N ASN A 60 9.00 8.87 0.85
CA ASN A 60 9.70 8.99 2.13
C ASN A 60 10.64 7.80 2.39
N LEU A 61 10.79 6.89 1.42
CA LEU A 61 11.78 5.82 1.46
C LEU A 61 13.12 6.31 0.92
N SER A 62 14.21 5.82 1.51
CA SER A 62 15.55 6.04 0.98
C SER A 62 15.77 5.22 -0.30
N GLU A 63 16.72 5.63 -1.14
CA GLU A 63 17.05 4.91 -2.37
C GLU A 63 17.59 3.51 -2.09
N GLU A 64 18.32 3.33 -0.97
CA GLU A 64 18.78 2.02 -0.51
C GLU A 64 17.61 1.10 -0.19
N THR A 65 16.59 1.62 0.49
CA THR A 65 15.38 0.86 0.83
C THR A 65 14.60 0.47 -0.42
N LYS A 66 14.43 1.40 -1.38
CA LYS A 66 13.76 1.13 -2.66
C LYS A 66 14.51 0.07 -3.48
N SER A 67 15.84 0.16 -3.52
CA SER A 67 16.69 -0.83 -4.18
C SER A 67 16.56 -2.20 -3.53
N TRP A 68 16.59 -2.28 -2.20
CA TRP A 68 16.42 -3.52 -1.45
C TRP A 68 15.04 -4.15 -1.70
N ILE A 69 13.96 -3.37 -1.70
CA ILE A 69 12.60 -3.83 -2.02
C ILE A 69 12.57 -4.49 -3.40
N PHE A 70 13.10 -3.80 -4.41
CA PHE A 70 13.12 -4.31 -5.78
C PHE A 70 13.93 -5.61 -5.88
N GLN A 71 15.13 -5.65 -5.30
CA GLN A 71 15.99 -6.84 -5.33
C GLN A 71 15.33 -8.03 -4.63
N LEU A 72 14.67 -7.81 -3.49
CA LEU A 72 13.93 -8.85 -2.80
C LEU A 72 12.77 -9.38 -3.64
N MET A 73 11.98 -8.49 -4.27
CA MET A 73 10.90 -8.88 -5.18
C MET A 73 11.44 -9.66 -6.38
N GLU A 74 12.50 -9.18 -7.03
CA GLU A 74 13.09 -9.84 -8.20
C GLU A 74 13.57 -11.24 -7.85
N ARG A 75 14.38 -11.36 -6.79
CA ARG A 75 14.90 -12.65 -6.32
C ARG A 75 13.78 -13.66 -6.05
N ASN A 76 12.68 -13.21 -5.47
CA ASN A 76 11.59 -14.10 -5.06
C ASN A 76 10.60 -14.40 -6.19
N MET A 77 10.36 -13.44 -7.09
CA MET A 77 9.21 -13.49 -8.01
C MET A 77 9.59 -13.64 -9.49
N LYS A 78 10.81 -13.26 -9.90
CA LYS A 78 11.19 -13.19 -11.32
C LYS A 78 10.95 -14.51 -12.06
N GLU A 79 11.46 -15.61 -11.51
CA GLU A 79 11.31 -16.93 -12.14
C GLU A 79 9.83 -17.33 -12.29
N MET A 80 8.99 -17.02 -11.31
CA MET A 80 7.55 -17.29 -11.37
C MET A 80 6.86 -16.44 -12.44
N TYR A 81 7.24 -15.17 -12.57
CA TYR A 81 6.73 -14.28 -13.61
C TYR A 81 7.14 -14.73 -15.02
N GLU A 82 8.41 -15.10 -15.22
CA GLU A 82 8.94 -15.60 -16.49
C GLU A 82 8.26 -16.90 -16.95
N LYS A 83 7.88 -17.77 -16.00
CA LYS A 83 7.11 -18.99 -16.29
C LYS A 83 5.61 -18.76 -16.52
N SER A 84 5.11 -17.57 -16.17
CA SER A 84 3.71 -17.20 -16.35
C SER A 84 3.46 -16.50 -17.69
N ASN A 85 2.18 -16.31 -18.04
CA ASN A 85 1.81 -15.56 -19.24
C ASN A 85 2.11 -14.05 -19.14
N TRP A 86 2.47 -13.54 -17.96
CA TRP A 86 2.75 -12.12 -17.74
C TRP A 86 4.19 -11.75 -18.14
N GLY A 87 5.13 -12.68 -18.02
CA GLY A 87 6.57 -12.42 -18.19
C GLY A 87 7.16 -11.51 -17.11
N TRP A 88 8.46 -11.22 -17.22
CA TRP A 88 9.18 -10.29 -16.34
C TRP A 88 9.68 -9.08 -17.13
N ASN A 89 9.28 -7.88 -16.70
CA ASN A 89 9.82 -6.63 -17.20
C ASN A 89 10.29 -5.78 -16.02
N GLU A 90 11.60 -5.72 -15.84
CA GLU A 90 12.23 -4.98 -14.73
C GLU A 90 11.80 -3.51 -14.70
N SER A 91 11.82 -2.81 -15.83
CA SER A 91 11.45 -1.39 -15.90
C SER A 91 9.99 -1.18 -15.48
N SER A 92 9.08 -2.01 -16.00
CA SER A 92 7.66 -1.97 -15.62
C SER A 92 7.46 -2.23 -14.13
N LYS A 93 8.19 -3.22 -13.57
CA LYS A 93 8.09 -3.57 -12.16
C LYS A 93 8.69 -2.51 -11.24
N ARG A 94 9.78 -1.86 -11.65
CA ARG A 94 10.31 -0.68 -10.93
C ARG A 94 9.32 0.47 -10.94
N ASN A 95 8.70 0.75 -12.09
CA ASN A 95 7.69 1.80 -12.20
C ASN A 95 6.48 1.51 -11.30
N GLU A 96 5.95 0.28 -11.33
CA GLU A 96 4.84 -0.16 -10.46
C GLU A 96 5.16 0.03 -8.97
N LEU A 97 6.34 -0.44 -8.53
CA LEU A 97 6.78 -0.28 -7.14
C LEU A 97 7.06 1.18 -6.75
N THR A 98 7.30 2.07 -7.71
CA THR A 98 7.65 3.47 -7.44
C THR A 98 6.51 4.45 -7.71
N GLU A 99 5.29 3.94 -7.93
CA GLU A 99 4.13 4.79 -8.18
C GLU A 99 3.86 5.76 -7.03
N PRO A 100 3.46 7.03 -7.30
CA PRO A 100 3.33 8.04 -6.25
C PRO A 100 2.37 7.71 -5.10
N SER A 101 1.37 6.86 -5.35
CA SER A 101 0.40 6.40 -4.34
C SER A 101 0.88 5.19 -3.53
N ALA A 102 2.05 4.64 -3.83
CA ALA A 102 2.58 3.44 -3.19
C ALA A 102 2.93 3.70 -1.71
N TRP A 103 2.44 2.80 -0.88
CA TRP A 103 2.79 2.67 0.52
C TRP A 103 3.56 1.38 0.76
N TYR A 104 4.46 1.46 1.73
CA TYR A 104 5.32 0.36 2.13
C TYR A 104 5.24 0.13 3.62
N LEU A 105 4.87 -1.08 4.00
CA LEU A 105 5.11 -1.62 5.33
C LEU A 105 6.43 -2.40 5.26
N VAL A 106 7.45 -1.97 6.01
CA VAL A 106 8.78 -2.59 6.00
C VAL A 106 9.09 -3.15 7.38
N ALA A 107 9.52 -4.40 7.42
CA ALA A 107 9.93 -5.11 8.62
C ALA A 107 11.46 -5.14 8.75
N SER A 108 11.98 -4.89 9.95
CA SER A 108 13.41 -4.97 10.25
C SER A 108 13.71 -5.72 11.55
N ILE A 109 14.87 -6.38 11.59
CA ILE A 109 15.46 -6.94 12.80
C ILE A 109 16.72 -6.13 13.09
N GLY A 110 16.67 -5.30 14.14
CA GLY A 110 17.68 -4.25 14.31
C GLY A 110 17.69 -3.31 13.10
N GLU A 111 18.84 -3.20 12.45
CA GLU A 111 19.03 -2.38 11.24
C GLU A 111 18.81 -3.16 9.93
N GLU A 112 18.65 -4.48 9.99
CA GLU A 112 18.51 -5.32 8.81
C GLU A 112 17.04 -5.37 8.34
N LEU A 113 16.81 -5.05 7.07
CA LEU A 113 15.49 -5.18 6.44
C LEU A 113 15.23 -6.64 6.08
N VAL A 114 14.07 -7.17 6.46
CA VAL A 114 13.75 -8.60 6.33
C VAL A 114 12.49 -8.91 5.54
N ALA A 115 11.52 -7.99 5.49
CA ALA A 115 10.32 -8.14 4.69
C ALA A 115 9.71 -6.80 4.31
N PHE A 116 8.87 -6.78 3.28
CA PHE A 116 8.00 -5.65 2.99
C PHE A 116 6.62 -6.11 2.50
N SER A 117 5.65 -5.20 2.61
CA SER A 117 4.39 -5.23 1.87
C SER A 117 4.23 -3.91 1.14
N HIS A 118 3.99 -4.00 -0.17
CA HIS A 118 3.55 -2.88 -1.00
C HIS A 118 2.01 -2.85 -1.00
N PHE A 119 1.42 -1.67 -0.82
CA PHE A 119 -0.03 -1.50 -0.92
C PHE A 119 -0.40 -0.08 -1.34
N ARG A 120 -1.66 0.14 -1.73
CA ARG A 120 -2.22 1.45 -2.07
C ARG A 120 -3.61 1.63 -1.48
N TYR A 121 -3.93 2.84 -1.04
CA TYR A 121 -5.32 3.26 -0.89
C TYR A 121 -5.79 3.78 -2.25
N ASP A 122 -6.72 3.09 -2.88
CA ASP A 122 -7.15 3.39 -4.25
C ASP A 122 -8.67 3.20 -4.43
N LEU A 123 -9.17 3.51 -5.62
CA LEU A 123 -10.52 3.22 -6.06
C LEU A 123 -10.50 2.10 -7.09
N ASP A 124 -11.17 0.99 -6.81
CA ASP A 124 -11.44 -0.07 -7.79
C ASP A 124 -12.95 -0.17 -8.02
N ASP A 125 -13.36 -0.15 -9.30
CA ASP A 125 -14.74 0.07 -9.74
C ASP A 125 -15.48 1.15 -8.93
N LYS A 126 -14.74 2.24 -8.61
CA LYS A 126 -15.20 3.41 -7.86
C LYS A 126 -15.60 3.15 -6.41
N VAL A 127 -15.21 2.01 -5.87
CA VAL A 127 -15.29 1.65 -4.46
C VAL A 127 -13.89 1.80 -3.87
N GLU A 128 -13.81 2.35 -2.65
CA GLU A 128 -12.56 2.45 -1.92
C GLU A 128 -12.00 1.07 -1.57
N VAL A 129 -10.73 0.83 -1.92
CA VAL A 129 -10.02 -0.42 -1.67
C VAL A 129 -8.65 -0.18 -1.08
N LEU A 130 -8.17 -1.18 -0.35
CA LEU A 130 -6.76 -1.36 -0.06
C LEU A 130 -6.24 -2.41 -1.04
N TYR A 131 -5.43 -1.97 -2.00
CA TYR A 131 -4.90 -2.80 -3.09
C TYR A 131 -3.48 -3.26 -2.79
#